data_AF-A0A8H4F5Y6-F1
#
_entry.id   AF-A0A8H4F5Y6-F1
#
_cell.length_a   1.000
_cell.length_b   1.000
_cell.length_c   1.000
_cell.angle_alpha   90.00
_cell.angle_beta   90.00
_cell.angle_gamma   90.00
#
_symmetry.space_group_name_H-M   'P 1'
#
loop_
_entity.id
_entity.type
_entity.pdbx_description
1 polymer ?
#
loop_
_entity_poly.entity_id
_entity_poly.type
_entity_poly.pdbx_seq_one_letter_code
_entity_poly.pdbx_strand_id
1 'polypeptide(L)'
;MVHNLRNRSVVDKVFVSKSSAASQPFDTRDSNATITEGTNGTTKDFIEYLNKTQKEVILVVLDYAGLTTNVEDLKEFLSNQKNIKKIIVDRLPITTEVEIYETELLLRDQKAINKFNCRTQPVQRSL
;
A
#
# COMPACT_ATOMS: atom_id res chain seq x y z
N MET A 1 13.44 7.25 -3.59
CA MET A 1 12.13 6.78 -3.02
C MET A 1 12.21 6.56 -1.51
N VAL A 2 12.99 5.58 -1.03
CA VAL A 2 13.09 5.23 0.40
C VAL A 2 13.48 6.41 1.29
N HIS A 3 14.50 7.18 0.89
CA HIS A 3 14.90 8.38 1.62
C HIS A 3 13.80 9.45 1.72
N ASN A 4 12.95 9.57 0.70
CA ASN A 4 11.85 10.55 0.72
C ASN A 4 10.76 10.11 1.71
N LEU A 5 10.44 8.81 1.77
CA LEU A 5 9.50 8.30 2.78
C LEU A 5 9.99 8.56 4.20
N ARG A 6 11.29 8.39 4.46
CA ARG A 6 11.88 8.65 5.79
C ARG A 6 11.99 10.14 6.11
N ASN A 7 12.48 10.95 5.18
CA ASN A 7 12.81 12.35 5.47
C ASN A 7 11.60 13.29 5.31
N ARG A 8 10.75 13.04 4.32
CA ARG A 8 9.59 13.89 4.01
C ARG A 8 8.33 13.37 4.69
N SER A 9 8.05 12.09 4.54
CA SER A 9 6.83 11.46 5.09
C SER A 9 7.02 10.98 6.53
N VAL A 10 8.23 11.08 7.07
CA VAL A 10 8.60 10.84 8.48
C VAL A 10 8.16 9.46 8.98
N VAL A 11 8.30 8.43 8.14
CA VAL A 11 7.89 7.05 8.51
C VAL A 11 8.97 6.32 9.31
N ASP A 12 8.55 5.56 10.32
CA ASP A 12 9.45 4.75 11.15
C ASP A 12 10.06 3.57 10.38
N LYS A 13 9.22 2.89 9.58
CA LYS A 13 9.59 1.70 8.82
C LYS A 13 9.17 1.83 7.37
N VAL A 14 10.02 1.33 6.47
CA VAL A 14 9.77 1.34 5.03
C VAL A 14 9.82 -0.10 4.52
N PHE A 15 8.75 -0.56 3.86
CA PHE A 15 8.69 -1.87 3.25
C PHE A 15 8.49 -1.73 1.74
N VAL A 16 9.18 -2.54 0.94
CA VAL A 16 9.18 -2.41 -0.52
C VAL A 16 9.21 -3.78 -1.20
N SER A 17 8.25 -4.02 -2.09
CA SER A 17 8.28 -5.11 -3.07
C SER A 17 8.92 -4.63 -4.36
N LYS A 18 10.06 -5.21 -4.76
CA LYS A 18 10.78 -4.80 -5.98
C LYS A 18 10.04 -5.18 -7.26
N SER A 19 9.36 -6.33 -7.25
CA SER A 19 8.74 -6.90 -8.44
C SER A 19 7.44 -7.62 -8.05
N SER A 20 6.35 -6.86 -7.99
CA SER A 20 5.01 -7.39 -7.76
C SER A 20 4.00 -6.64 -8.62
N ALA A 21 3.03 -7.36 -9.19
CA ALA A 21 1.92 -6.72 -9.87
C ALA A 21 0.99 -6.05 -8.82
N ALA A 22 0.53 -4.83 -9.09
CA ALA A 22 -0.36 -4.13 -8.16
C ALA A 22 -1.72 -4.83 -7.97
N SER A 23 -2.15 -5.64 -8.96
CA SER A 23 -3.36 -6.45 -8.89
C SER A 23 -3.19 -7.77 -8.13
N GLN A 24 -1.95 -8.13 -7.80
CA GLN A 24 -1.64 -9.38 -7.13
C GLN A 24 -2.01 -9.31 -5.63
N PRO A 25 -2.64 -10.36 -5.08
CA PRO A 25 -2.95 -10.46 -3.65
C PRO A 25 -1.72 -10.29 -2.76
N PHE A 26 -1.85 -9.57 -1.64
CA PHE A 26 -0.73 -9.19 -0.75
C PHE A 26 0.13 -10.38 -0.28
N ASP A 27 -0.51 -11.46 0.12
CA ASP A 27 0.04 -12.72 0.61
C ASP A 27 0.88 -13.49 -0.43
N THR A 28 0.54 -13.35 -1.72
CA THR A 28 1.29 -14.00 -2.80
C THR A 28 2.49 -13.19 -3.30
N ARG A 29 2.64 -11.93 -2.88
CA ARG A 29 3.74 -11.06 -3.33
C ARG A 29 5.09 -11.57 -2.85
N ASP A 30 6.15 -11.09 -3.51
CA ASP A 30 7.53 -11.27 -3.07
C ASP A 30 8.01 -12.74 -2.99
N SER A 31 7.53 -13.60 -3.89
CA SER A 31 8.09 -14.95 -4.07
C SER A 31 9.54 -14.86 -4.53
N ASN A 32 10.49 -15.24 -3.66
CA ASN A 32 11.95 -15.13 -3.85
C ASN A 32 12.52 -13.69 -3.91
N ALA A 33 11.87 -12.73 -3.24
CA ALA A 33 12.31 -11.34 -3.30
C ALA A 33 13.61 -11.08 -2.52
N THR A 34 14.49 -10.27 -3.11
CA THR A 34 15.65 -9.68 -2.42
C THR A 34 15.25 -8.36 -1.76
N ILE A 35 15.58 -8.20 -0.48
CA ILE A 35 15.37 -6.96 0.27
C ILE A 35 16.06 -5.79 -0.44
N THR A 36 15.41 -4.62 -0.42
CA THR A 36 15.99 -3.38 -0.97
C THR A 36 16.87 -2.72 0.08
N GLU A 37 18.02 -2.19 -0.32
CA GLU A 37 18.88 -1.47 0.61
C GLU A 37 18.16 -0.28 1.27
N GLY A 38 18.34 -0.11 2.58
CA GLY A 38 17.69 0.96 3.36
C GLY A 38 16.22 0.71 3.73
N THR A 39 15.63 -0.43 3.32
CA THR A 39 14.27 -0.83 3.72
C THR A 39 14.29 -1.81 4.89
N ASN A 40 13.13 -1.96 5.54
CA ASN A 40 12.90 -2.88 6.64
C ASN A 40 12.41 -4.25 6.19
N GLY A 41 12.24 -4.45 4.87
CA GLY A 41 11.79 -5.71 4.29
C GLY A 41 10.88 -5.52 3.08
N THR A 42 10.22 -6.62 2.74
CA THR A 42 9.25 -6.82 1.66
C THR A 42 7.80 -6.70 2.16
N THR A 43 6.80 -6.92 1.31
CA THR A 43 5.40 -6.96 1.76
C THR A 43 5.15 -8.12 2.73
N LYS A 44 5.84 -9.27 2.59
CA LYS A 44 5.71 -10.38 3.54
C LYS A 44 6.21 -9.99 4.94
N ASP A 45 7.37 -9.33 5.00
CA ASP A 45 7.92 -8.83 6.28
C ASP A 45 7.00 -7.76 6.90
N PHE A 46 6.35 -6.94 6.07
CA PHE A 46 5.34 -5.98 6.52
C PHE A 46 4.12 -6.68 7.14
N ILE A 47 3.57 -7.70 6.49
CA ILE A 47 2.44 -8.47 7.01
C ILE A 47 2.83 -9.16 8.32
N GLU A 48 4.01 -9.75 8.38
CA GLU A 48 4.53 -10.37 9.61
C GLU A 48 4.68 -9.35 10.74
N TYR A 49 5.19 -8.16 10.43
CA TYR A 49 5.27 -7.05 11.38
C TYR A 49 3.89 -6.64 11.90
N LEU A 50 2.89 -6.51 11.02
CA LEU A 50 1.52 -6.19 11.42
C LEU A 50 0.91 -7.26 12.32
N ASN A 51 1.14 -8.53 12.03
CA ASN A 51 0.63 -9.64 12.84
C ASN A 51 1.25 -9.68 14.25
N LYS A 52 2.51 -9.21 14.38
CA LYS A 52 3.24 -9.21 15.66
C LYS A 52 3.02 -7.94 16.48
N THR A 53 2.72 -6.82 15.84
CA THR A 53 2.59 -5.54 16.53
C THR A 53 1.21 -5.37 17.16
N GLN A 54 1.19 -4.97 18.43
CA GLN A 54 -0.04 -4.56 19.13
C GLN A 54 -0.33 -3.06 18.98
N LYS A 55 0.58 -2.31 18.36
CA LYS A 55 0.46 -0.86 18.20
C LYS A 55 -0.45 -0.53 17.02
N GLU A 56 -1.14 0.61 17.14
CA GLU A 56 -1.83 1.21 16.01
C GLU A 56 -0.82 1.70 14.97
N VAL A 57 -1.13 1.45 13.70
CA VAL A 57 -0.27 1.74 12.57
C VAL A 57 -0.97 2.73 11.64
N ILE A 58 -0.22 3.72 11.18
CA ILE A 58 -0.58 4.59 10.08
C ILE A 58 0.22 4.12 8.88
N LEU A 59 -0.47 3.68 7.83
CA LEU A 59 0.14 3.20 6.61
C LEU A 59 0.33 4.36 5.63
N VAL A 60 1.57 4.64 5.24
CA VAL A 60 1.87 5.67 4.23
C VAL A 60 2.26 4.98 2.91
N VAL A 61 1.61 5.37 1.82
CA VAL A 61 1.82 4.83 0.47
C VAL A 61 2.05 5.97 -0.51
N LEU A 62 2.88 5.76 -1.53
CA LEU A 62 3.24 6.83 -2.47
C LEU A 62 2.12 7.17 -3.45
N ASP A 63 1.31 6.18 -3.80
CA ASP A 63 0.17 6.30 -4.68
C ASP A 63 -0.80 5.15 -4.43
N TYR A 64 -1.98 5.24 -5.04
CA TYR A 64 -3.01 4.22 -4.95
C TYR A 64 -2.52 2.85 -5.44
N ALA A 65 -1.95 2.81 -6.65
CA ALA A 65 -1.47 1.57 -7.26
C ALA A 65 -0.19 1.02 -6.61
N GLY A 66 0.57 1.85 -5.89
CA GLY A 66 1.73 1.41 -5.11
C GLY A 66 1.34 0.60 -3.89
N LEU A 67 0.11 0.74 -3.38
CA LEU A 67 -0.45 -0.18 -2.40
C LEU A 67 -1.03 -1.41 -3.10
N THR A 68 -2.09 -1.22 -3.89
CA THR A 68 -2.77 -2.28 -4.63
C THR A 68 -3.78 -1.67 -5.60
N THR A 69 -4.06 -2.38 -6.69
CA THR A 69 -5.22 -2.14 -7.55
C THR A 69 -6.32 -3.17 -7.36
N ASN A 70 -6.09 -4.20 -6.54
CA ASN A 70 -7.09 -5.20 -6.17
C ASN A 70 -7.88 -4.71 -4.95
N VAL A 71 -9.05 -4.14 -5.21
CA VAL A 71 -9.92 -3.54 -4.17
C VAL A 71 -10.50 -4.59 -3.22
N GLU A 72 -10.85 -5.77 -3.72
CA GLU A 72 -11.44 -6.81 -2.88
C GLU A 72 -10.42 -7.39 -1.90
N ASP A 73 -9.20 -7.64 -2.38
CA ASP A 73 -8.06 -8.01 -1.53
C ASP A 73 -7.72 -6.92 -0.51
N LEU A 74 -7.82 -5.64 -0.90
CA LEU A 74 -7.63 -4.51 0.03
C LEU A 74 -8.67 -4.51 1.15
N LYS A 75 -9.94 -4.75 0.85
CA LYS A 75 -11.01 -4.81 1.86
C LYS A 75 -10.77 -5.94 2.85
N GLU A 76 -10.43 -7.12 2.36
CA GLU A 76 -10.13 -8.27 3.19
C GLU A 76 -8.92 -8.00 4.07
N PHE A 77 -7.84 -7.48 3.48
CA PHE A 77 -6.62 -7.12 4.20
C PHE A 77 -6.88 -6.12 5.33
N LEU A 78 -7.62 -5.04 5.07
CA LEU A 78 -7.95 -4.02 6.07
C LEU A 78 -8.92 -4.52 7.15
N SER A 79 -9.81 -5.45 6.79
CA SER A 79 -10.73 -6.08 7.76
C SER A 79 -9.99 -7.00 8.71
N ASN A 80 -8.97 -7.70 8.21
CA ASN A 80 -8.11 -8.59 8.99
C ASN A 80 -7.11 -7.80 9.87
N GLN A 81 -6.53 -6.72 9.34
CA GLN A 81 -5.50 -5.92 10.00
C GLN A 81 -6.08 -4.69 10.73
N LYS A 82 -6.80 -4.93 11.84
CA LYS A 82 -7.49 -3.89 12.64
C LYS A 82 -6.56 -2.87 13.32
N ASN A 83 -5.26 -3.15 13.34
CA ASN A 83 -4.23 -2.25 13.84
C ASN A 83 -3.94 -1.11 12.87
N ILE A 84 -4.24 -1.25 11.57
CA ILE A 84 -4.13 -0.16 10.60
C ILE A 84 -5.31 0.79 10.79
N LYS A 85 -5.06 1.99 11.33
CA LYS A 85 -6.11 2.99 11.57
C LYS A 85 -6.31 3.92 10.40
N LYS A 86 -5.21 4.31 9.76
CA LYS A 86 -5.18 5.30 8.70
C LYS A 86 -4.31 4.86 7.54
N ILE A 87 -4.73 5.25 6.34
CA ILE A 87 -3.93 5.16 5.13
C ILE A 87 -3.71 6.57 4.60
N ILE A 88 -2.45 6.93 4.43
CA ILE A 88 -2.03 8.21 3.86
C ILE A 88 -1.46 7.93 2.47
N VAL A 89 -2.05 8.54 1.45
CA VAL A 89 -1.56 8.48 0.08
C VAL A 89 -0.73 9.73 -0.19
N ASP A 90 0.58 9.63 -0.02
CA ASP A 90 1.57 10.70 -0.21
C ASP A 90 1.92 10.88 -1.68
N ARG A 91 1.05 11.62 -2.37
CA ARG A 91 1.26 12.02 -3.76
C ARG A 91 1.96 13.37 -3.90
N LEU A 92 2.57 13.91 -2.83
CA LEU A 92 3.32 15.19 -2.88
C LEU A 92 4.32 15.36 -4.04
N PRO A 93 5.03 14.31 -4.52
CA PRO A 93 5.93 14.49 -5.67
C PRO A 93 5.21 14.82 -6.98
N ILE A 94 3.91 14.52 -7.07
CA ILE A 94 3.11 14.58 -8.30
C ILE A 94 1.99 15.62 -8.17
N THR A 95 1.37 15.70 -7.00
CA THR A 95 0.27 16.61 -6.65
C THR A 95 0.64 17.37 -5.38
N THR A 96 0.23 18.62 -5.19
CA THR A 96 0.49 19.39 -3.96
C THR A 96 -0.32 18.92 -2.74
N GLU A 97 -0.94 17.75 -2.81
CA GLU A 97 -1.93 17.25 -1.86
C GLU A 97 -1.56 15.85 -1.35
N VAL A 98 -1.95 15.60 -0.11
CA VAL A 98 -1.91 14.29 0.55
C VAL A 98 -3.35 13.89 0.86
N GLU A 99 -3.74 12.68 0.48
CA GLU A 99 -5.05 12.15 0.83
C GLU A 99 -4.94 11.24 2.05
N ILE A 100 -5.80 11.46 3.05
CA ILE A 100 -5.80 10.70 4.29
C ILE A 100 -7.15 10.00 4.42
N TYR A 101 -7.10 8.71 4.70
CA TYR A 101 -8.26 7.86 4.85
C TYR A 101 -8.24 7.14 6.18
N GLU A 102 -9.34 7.20 6.92
CA GLU A 102 -9.58 6.26 8.02
C GLU A 102 -9.95 4.90 7.44
N THR A 103 -9.41 3.81 8.00
CA THR A 103 -9.67 2.45 7.51
C THR A 103 -11.17 2.12 7.55
N GLU A 104 -11.89 2.55 8.59
CA GLU A 104 -13.32 2.34 8.73
C GLU A 104 -14.13 3.05 7.64
N LEU A 105 -13.69 4.22 7.19
CA LEU A 105 -14.33 4.95 6.11
C LEU A 105 -14.11 4.23 4.77
N LEU A 106 -12.89 3.75 4.50
CA LEU A 106 -12.59 2.99 3.29
C LEU A 106 -13.41 1.69 3.19
N LEU A 107 -13.67 1.02 4.30
CA LEU A 107 -14.48 -0.19 4.32
C LEU A 107 -15.97 0.07 4.07
N ARG A 108 -16.46 1.28 4.35
CA ARG A 108 -17.88 1.67 4.18
C ARG A 108 -18.14 2.40 2.87
N ASP A 109 -17.20 3.22 2.41
CA ASP A 109 -17.35 4.07 1.23
C ASP A 109 -16.74 3.40 -0.01
N GLN A 110 -17.62 2.84 -0.84
CA GLN A 110 -17.23 2.19 -2.10
C GLN A 110 -16.58 3.18 -3.08
N LYS A 111 -16.94 4.47 -3.06
CA LYS A 111 -16.34 5.47 -3.95
C LYS A 111 -14.90 5.77 -3.53
N ALA A 112 -14.65 5.88 -2.23
CA ALA A 112 -13.30 6.12 -1.70
C ALA A 112 -12.37 4.94 -2.02
N ILE A 113 -12.80 3.71 -1.74
CA ILE A 113 -11.95 2.53 -1.98
C ILE A 113 -11.76 2.23 -3.48
N ASN A 114 -12.72 2.59 -4.33
CA ASN A 114 -12.56 2.46 -5.78
C ASN A 114 -11.46 3.35 -6.37
N LYS A 115 -10.98 4.37 -5.66
CA LYS A 115 -9.80 5.14 -6.09
C LYS A 115 -8.53 4.27 -6.19
N PHE A 116 -8.49 3.12 -5.49
CA PHE A 116 -7.40 2.16 -5.60
C PHE A 116 -7.43 1.39 -6.93
N ASN A 117 -8.61 1.23 -7.55
CA ASN A 117 -8.74 0.65 -8.90
C ASN A 117 -8.48 1.71 -9.99
N CYS A 118 -7.26 2.25 -10.01
CA CYS A 118 -6.91 3.40 -10.87
C CYS A 118 -6.21 3.02 -12.18
N ARG A 119 -5.80 1.76 -12.38
CA ARG A 119 -5.13 1.32 -13.61
C ARG A 119 -6.16 0.82 -14.63
N THR A 120 -6.20 1.46 -15.78
CA THR A 120 -6.94 0.96 -16.95
C THR A 120 -6.11 -0.11 -17.67
N GLN A 121 -6.80 -1.07 -18.28
CA GLN A 121 -6.12 -2.07 -19.10
C GLN A 121 -5.46 -1.38 -20.31
N PRO A 122 -4.27 -1.85 -20.75
CA PRO A 122 -3.69 -1.39 -22.00
C PRO A 122 -4.70 -1.58 -23.13
N VAL A 123 -4.86 -0.57 -23.99
CA VAL A 123 -5.71 -0.69 -25.17
C VAL A 123 -5.14 -1.81 -26.04
N GLN A 124 -5.96 -2.82 -26.35
CA GLN A 124 -5.58 -3.88 -27.27
C GLN A 124 -5.36 -3.27 -28.66
N ARG A 125 -4.10 -3.21 -29.09
CA ARG A 125 -3.71 -2.61 -30.39
C ARG A 125 -3.63 -3.63 -31.54
N SER A 126 -3.82 -4.91 -31.25
CA SER A 126 -3.82 -6.00 -32.23
C SER A 126 -4.84 -7.06 -31.84
N LEU A 127 -5.57 -7.56 -32.84
CA LEU A 127 -6.57 -8.63 -32.71
C LEU A 127 -5.92 -9.97 -32.40
#